data_AF-A0A350WV84-F1
#
_entry.id   AF-A0A350WV84-F1
#
_cell.length_a   1.000
_cell.length_b   1.000
_cell.length_c   1.000
_cell.angle_alpha   90.00
_cell.angle_beta   90.00
_cell.angle_gamma   90.00
#
_symmetry.space_group_name_H-M   'P 1'
#
loop_
_entity.id
_entity.type
_entity.pdbx_description
1 polymer ?
#
loop_
_entity_poly.entity_id
_entity_poly.type
_entity_poly.pdbx_seq_one_letter_code
_entity_poly.pdbx_strand_id
1 'polypeptide(L)'
;MKLSDRIKRFFYPEAGSPRWMFILPYTTLIILFIGVAFGGIHTWEYTNSNQFCGTACHTMPPQSIAFLESPHSNVTCEECHIGRASFVDQAIRKTQGLKEAYYEIFNLYEYPIRAKALRPSVDTCEKCHRPETFADDSLRQIHRFKNDVDNTATSTYLIMKTGGVDARLGDARGIHWHISSKVLYYAEDDL
;
A
#
# COMPACT_ATOMS: atom_id res chain seq x y z
N MET A 1 27.46 -14.58 43.17
CA MET A 1 28.12 -14.39 41.86
C MET A 1 27.34 -13.35 41.09
N LYS A 2 27.97 -12.27 40.59
CA LYS A 2 27.24 -11.18 39.90
C LYS A 2 26.83 -11.62 38.49
N LEU A 3 25.70 -11.10 37.98
CA LEU A 3 25.18 -11.44 36.64
C LEU A 3 26.21 -11.15 35.53
N SER A 4 26.95 -10.05 35.67
CA SER A 4 28.11 -9.68 34.85
C SER A 4 29.09 -10.83 34.63
N ASP A 5 29.41 -11.55 35.71
CA ASP A 5 30.48 -12.55 35.70
C ASP A 5 30.02 -13.84 35.04
N ARG A 6 28.71 -14.11 35.10
CA ARG A 6 28.07 -15.22 34.38
C ARG A 6 28.04 -14.97 32.87
N ILE A 7 27.73 -13.74 32.45
CA ILE A 7 27.71 -13.35 31.03
C ILE A 7 29.14 -13.40 30.45
N LYS A 8 30.13 -12.88 31.17
CA LYS A 8 31.54 -12.93 30.74
C LYS A 8 32.03 -14.38 30.57
N ARG A 9 31.76 -15.26 31.53
CA ARG A 9 32.12 -16.68 31.43
C ARG A 9 31.38 -17.42 30.31
N PHE A 10 30.17 -16.99 29.96
CA PHE A 10 29.41 -17.58 28.87
C PHE A 10 29.99 -17.23 27.50
N PHE A 11 30.39 -15.98 27.27
CA PHE A 11 31.01 -15.55 26.00
C PHE A 11 32.51 -15.83 25.91
N TYR A 12 33.21 -15.93 27.04
CA TYR A 12 34.65 -16.17 27.11
C TYR A 12 34.97 -17.32 28.09
N PRO A 13 34.86 -18.59 27.65
CA PRO A 13 35.21 -19.75 28.48
C PRO A 13 36.72 -19.81 28.77
N GLU A 14 37.10 -20.34 29.94
CA GLU A 14 38.51 -20.47 30.35
C GLU A 14 39.27 -21.46 29.46
N ALA A 15 40.57 -21.21 29.22
CA ALA A 15 41.43 -22.07 28.42
C ALA A 15 41.55 -23.47 29.07
N GLY A 16 41.02 -24.50 28.38
CA GLY A 16 40.87 -25.87 28.92
C GLY A 16 39.43 -26.35 29.05
N SER A 17 38.45 -25.45 28.84
CA SER A 17 37.02 -25.78 28.81
C SER A 17 36.68 -26.75 27.66
N PRO A 18 35.67 -27.63 27.81
CA PRO A 18 35.20 -28.49 26.73
C PRO A 18 34.73 -27.68 25.52
N ARG A 19 34.91 -28.22 24.31
CA ARG A 19 34.55 -27.55 23.05
C ARG A 19 33.11 -27.03 23.00
N TRP A 20 32.16 -27.70 23.65
CA TRP A 20 30.75 -27.27 23.69
C TRP A 20 30.54 -25.93 24.41
N MET A 21 31.38 -25.58 25.40
CA MET A 21 31.29 -24.27 26.07
C MET A 21 31.67 -23.12 25.15
N PHE A 22 32.55 -23.36 24.16
CA PHE A 22 32.88 -22.36 23.13
C PHE A 22 31.81 -22.28 22.03
N ILE A 23 31.07 -23.37 21.76
CA ILE A 23 30.02 -23.42 20.72
C ILE A 23 28.72 -22.76 21.19
N LEU A 24 28.34 -22.98 22.46
CA LEU A 24 27.11 -22.48 23.08
C LEU A 24 26.79 -20.99 22.87
N PRO A 25 27.73 -20.05 23.09
CA PRO A 25 27.45 -18.63 22.90
C PRO A 25 27.15 -18.30 21.43
N TYR A 26 27.90 -18.86 20.49
CA TYR A 26 27.64 -18.66 19.07
C TYR A 26 26.29 -19.27 18.65
N THR A 27 25.97 -20.47 19.10
CA THR A 27 24.65 -21.09 18.80
C THR A 27 23.51 -20.27 19.39
N THR A 28 23.69 -19.69 20.58
CA THR A 28 22.67 -18.84 21.21
C THR A 28 22.47 -17.55 20.43
N LEU A 29 23.55 -16.90 19.98
CA LEU A 29 23.48 -15.72 19.13
C LEU A 29 22.83 -16.03 17.76
N ILE A 30 23.13 -17.19 17.17
CA ILE A 30 22.52 -17.62 15.91
C ILE A 30 21.01 -17.84 16.09
N ILE A 31 20.59 -18.55 17.15
CA ILE A 31 19.17 -18.77 17.43
C ILE A 31 18.45 -17.44 17.69
N LEU A 32 19.06 -16.54 18.47
CA LEU A 32 18.51 -15.21 18.70
C LEU A 32 18.38 -14.43 17.40
N PHE A 33 19.42 -14.43 16.56
CA PHE A 33 19.40 -13.77 15.27
C PHE A 33 18.30 -14.31 14.36
N ILE A 34 18.15 -15.64 14.26
CA ILE A 34 17.08 -16.28 13.49
C ILE A 34 15.72 -15.87 14.04
N GLY A 35 15.53 -15.86 15.37
CA GLY A 35 14.30 -15.45 16.00
C GLY A 35 13.92 -14.00 15.70
N VAL A 36 14.89 -13.08 15.79
CA VAL A 36 14.69 -11.67 15.46
C VAL A 36 14.42 -11.46 13.97
N ALA A 37 15.16 -12.14 13.10
CA ALA A 37 14.98 -12.04 11.66
C ALA A 37 13.60 -12.56 11.23
N PHE A 38 13.20 -13.73 11.73
CA PHE A 38 11.89 -14.31 11.45
C PHE A 38 10.76 -13.45 12.01
N GLY A 39 10.89 -12.99 13.26
CA GLY A 39 9.93 -12.08 13.87
C GLY A 39 9.81 -10.76 13.11
N GLY A 40 10.93 -10.21 12.64
CA GLY A 40 10.97 -9.00 11.82
C GLY A 40 10.25 -9.17 10.48
N ILE A 41 10.52 -10.26 9.76
CA ILE A 41 9.85 -10.57 8.48
C ILE A 41 8.35 -10.76 8.71
N HIS A 42 7.96 -11.56 9.71
CA HIS A 42 6.55 -11.80 9.98
C HIS A 42 5.80 -10.52 10.37
N THR A 43 6.43 -9.67 11.18
CA THR A 43 5.88 -8.35 11.55
C THR A 43 5.75 -7.46 10.33
N TRP A 44 6.75 -7.45 9.45
CA TRP A 44 6.72 -6.69 8.21
C TRP A 44 5.54 -7.12 7.32
N GLU A 45 5.42 -8.41 7.02
CA GLU A 45 4.33 -8.96 6.21
C GLU A 45 2.96 -8.69 6.84
N TYR A 46 2.80 -8.94 8.14
CA TYR A 46 1.53 -8.72 8.83
C TYR A 46 1.12 -7.25 8.80
N THR A 47 2.03 -6.33 9.12
CA THR A 47 1.74 -4.89 9.13
C THR A 47 1.61 -4.28 7.72
N ASN A 48 1.90 -5.06 6.68
CA ASN A 48 1.70 -4.75 5.25
C ASN A 48 0.61 -5.69 4.68
N SER A 49 -0.40 -6.01 5.47
CA SER A 49 -1.50 -6.86 5.01
C SER A 49 -2.81 -6.09 5.02
N ASN A 50 -3.71 -6.47 4.11
CA ASN A 50 -5.08 -5.96 4.08
C ASN A 50 -5.82 -6.22 5.39
N GLN A 51 -5.51 -7.33 6.06
CA GLN A 51 -6.07 -7.65 7.37
C GLN A 51 -5.66 -6.60 8.41
N PHE A 52 -4.37 -6.31 8.55
CA PHE A 52 -3.91 -5.31 9.50
C PHE A 52 -4.52 -3.93 9.19
N CYS A 53 -4.44 -3.46 7.94
CA CYS A 53 -4.95 -2.15 7.57
C CYS A 53 -6.48 -2.04 7.73
N GLY A 54 -7.23 -3.09 7.38
CA GLY A 54 -8.69 -3.05 7.39
C GLY A 54 -9.33 -3.34 8.75
N THR A 55 -8.64 -4.07 9.64
CA THR A 55 -9.27 -4.58 10.88
C THR A 55 -8.57 -4.16 12.17
N ALA A 56 -7.34 -3.62 12.13
CA ALA A 56 -6.63 -3.27 13.36
C ALA A 56 -7.18 -2.01 14.04
N CYS A 57 -7.72 -1.07 13.27
CA CYS A 57 -8.26 0.20 13.75
C CYS A 57 -9.77 0.29 13.49
N HIS A 58 -10.54 0.84 14.44
CA HIS A 58 -11.99 0.99 14.28
C HIS A 58 -12.40 2.06 13.26
N THR A 59 -11.46 2.91 12.84
CA THR A 59 -11.66 3.96 11.83
C THR A 59 -11.57 3.48 10.38
N MET A 60 -11.06 2.27 10.15
CA MET A 60 -10.78 1.71 8.82
C MET A 60 -11.90 0.87 8.13
N PRO A 61 -13.00 0.44 8.80
CA PRO A 61 -14.04 -0.34 8.12
C PRO A 61 -14.59 0.29 6.82
N PRO A 62 -14.84 1.62 6.73
CA PRO A 62 -15.33 2.22 5.48
C PRO A 62 -14.36 2.03 4.30
N GLN A 63 -13.06 2.23 4.53
CA GLN A 63 -12.02 2.09 3.53
C GLN A 63 -11.81 0.62 3.17
N SER A 64 -11.88 -0.28 4.14
CA SER A 64 -11.77 -1.72 3.91
C SER A 64 -12.89 -2.26 3.02
N ILE A 65 -14.14 -1.85 3.26
CA ILE A 65 -15.29 -2.26 2.43
C ILE A 65 -15.14 -1.71 1.01
N ALA A 66 -14.81 -0.42 0.87
CA ALA A 66 -14.59 0.19 -0.44
C ALA A 66 -13.45 -0.49 -1.21
N PHE A 67 -12.38 -0.88 -0.52
CA PHE A 67 -11.27 -1.65 -1.11
C PHE A 67 -11.75 -3.02 -1.61
N LEU A 68 -12.52 -3.77 -0.82
CA LEU A 68 -13.02 -5.11 -1.18
C LEU A 68 -13.96 -5.08 -2.39
N GLU A 69 -14.75 -4.02 -2.54
CA GLU A 69 -15.65 -3.82 -3.69
C GLU A 69 -14.92 -3.26 -4.93
N SER A 70 -13.67 -2.84 -4.79
CA SER A 70 -12.90 -2.25 -5.89
C SER A 70 -12.27 -3.30 -6.82
N PRO A 71 -11.89 -2.91 -8.06
CA PRO A 71 -11.07 -3.75 -8.93
C PRO A 71 -9.67 -4.08 -8.37
N HIS A 72 -9.26 -3.42 -7.29
CA HIS A 72 -7.94 -3.58 -6.66
C HIS A 72 -7.99 -4.46 -5.40
N SER A 73 -9.09 -5.16 -5.14
CA SER A 73 -9.25 -6.03 -3.96
C SER A 73 -8.25 -7.19 -3.86
N ASN A 74 -7.52 -7.47 -4.95
CA ASN A 74 -6.49 -8.50 -5.03
C ASN A 74 -5.04 -7.98 -4.88
N VAL A 75 -4.86 -6.70 -4.56
CA VAL A 75 -3.55 -6.15 -4.15
C VAL A 75 -3.58 -5.72 -2.69
N THR A 76 -2.43 -5.47 -2.08
CA THR A 76 -2.38 -5.02 -0.68
C THR A 76 -2.52 -3.50 -0.56
N CYS A 77 -3.04 -3.02 0.58
CA CYS A 77 -3.16 -1.59 0.86
C CYS A 77 -1.82 -0.85 0.71
N GLU A 78 -0.70 -1.46 1.11
CA GLU A 78 0.60 -0.80 1.02
C GLU A 78 1.08 -0.59 -0.42
N GLU A 79 0.66 -1.40 -1.38
CA GLU A 79 1.07 -1.21 -2.78
C GLU A 79 0.66 0.16 -3.34
N CYS A 80 -0.43 0.73 -2.81
CA CYS A 80 -0.90 2.07 -3.16
C CYS A 80 -0.45 3.11 -2.12
N HIS A 81 -0.56 2.80 -0.83
CA HIS A 81 -0.32 3.79 0.24
C HIS A 81 1.17 3.99 0.58
N ILE A 82 2.00 2.95 0.45
CA ILE A 82 3.47 3.01 0.58
C ILE A 82 4.13 3.04 -0.81
N GLY A 83 3.52 2.37 -1.79
CA GLY A 83 4.02 2.23 -3.16
C GLY A 83 4.88 1.00 -3.35
N ARG A 84 4.90 0.48 -4.58
CA ARG A 84 5.83 -0.59 -4.98
C ARG A 84 7.21 0.03 -5.27
N ALA A 85 7.97 0.28 -4.20
CA ALA A 85 9.30 0.88 -4.23
C ALA A 85 10.38 -0.08 -3.70
N SER A 86 11.63 0.37 -3.64
CA SER A 86 12.70 -0.41 -3.00
C SER A 86 12.37 -0.66 -1.51
N PHE A 87 12.93 -1.72 -0.92
CA PHE A 87 12.71 -2.00 0.51
C PHE A 87 13.09 -0.81 1.40
N VAL A 88 14.19 -0.11 1.08
CA VAL A 88 14.65 1.06 1.82
C VAL A 88 13.61 2.18 1.76
N ASP A 89 13.08 2.47 0.56
CA ASP A 89 12.04 3.48 0.39
C ASP A 89 10.77 3.10 1.15
N GLN A 90 10.32 1.84 1.02
CA GLN A 90 9.14 1.36 1.74
C GLN A 90 9.33 1.47 3.25
N ALA A 91 10.50 1.11 3.78
CA ALA A 91 10.80 1.22 5.21
C ALA A 91 10.75 2.68 5.69
N ILE A 92 11.39 3.60 4.96
CA ILE A 92 11.36 5.04 5.28
C ILE A 92 9.92 5.56 5.24
N ARG A 93 9.18 5.24 4.17
CA ARG A 93 7.78 5.66 4.00
C ARG A 93 6.88 5.09 5.10
N LYS A 94 7.11 3.85 5.52
CA LYS A 94 6.36 3.21 6.61
C LYS A 94 6.56 3.91 7.95
N THR A 95 7.73 4.49 8.22
CA THR A 95 7.93 5.29 9.44
C THR A 95 7.06 6.54 9.50
N GLN A 96 6.65 7.09 8.35
CA GLN A 96 5.73 8.23 8.29
C GLN A 96 4.32 7.82 8.79
N GLY A 97 3.98 6.53 8.66
CA GLY A 97 2.78 5.88 9.18
C GLY A 97 2.61 5.94 10.71
N LEU A 98 3.69 6.26 11.46
CA LEU A 98 3.63 6.44 12.91
C LEU A 98 2.74 7.62 13.30
N LYS A 99 2.58 8.60 12.39
CA LYS A 99 1.66 9.71 12.60
C LYS A 99 0.23 9.20 12.73
N GLU A 100 -0.21 8.33 11.84
CA GLU A 100 -1.57 7.78 11.84
C GLU A 100 -1.83 6.98 13.13
N ALA A 101 -0.85 6.18 13.58
CA ALA A 101 -0.95 5.49 14.86
C ALA A 101 -1.08 6.46 16.05
N TYR A 102 -0.33 7.56 16.05
CA TYR A 102 -0.46 8.60 17.07
C TYR A 102 -1.85 9.25 17.04
N TYR A 103 -2.37 9.59 15.86
CA TYR A 103 -3.69 10.20 15.72
C TYR A 103 -4.80 9.24 16.18
N GLU A 104 -4.66 7.95 15.90
CA GLU A 104 -5.61 6.91 16.33
C GLU A 104 -5.58 6.74 17.87
N ILE A 105 -4.39 6.59 18.47
CA ILE A 105 -4.24 6.38 19.93
C ILE A 105 -4.80 7.56 20.73
N PHE A 106 -4.56 8.78 20.28
CA PHE A 106 -4.97 9.99 20.98
C PHE A 106 -6.30 10.58 20.48
N ASN A 107 -7.00 9.92 19.55
CA ASN A 107 -8.26 10.38 18.95
C ASN A 107 -8.18 11.81 18.37
N LEU A 108 -7.10 12.10 17.64
CA LEU A 108 -6.82 13.42 17.05
C LEU A 108 -7.24 13.53 15.59
N TYR A 109 -8.04 12.58 15.09
CA TYR A 109 -8.53 12.55 13.72
C TYR A 109 -9.90 13.22 13.59
N GLU A 110 -10.20 13.70 12.38
CA GLU A 110 -11.49 14.30 12.03
C GLU A 110 -12.17 13.49 10.93
N TYR A 111 -13.50 13.45 10.98
CA TYR A 111 -14.30 12.86 9.91
C TYR A 111 -14.70 13.93 8.87
N PRO A 112 -14.74 13.58 7.58
CA PRO A 112 -14.33 12.30 7.00
C PRO A 112 -12.81 12.16 6.93
N ILE A 113 -12.30 10.95 7.17
CA ILE A 113 -10.87 10.64 7.03
C ILE A 113 -10.54 10.65 5.54
N ARG A 114 -9.60 11.52 5.14
CA ARG A 114 -9.15 11.68 3.75
C ARG A 114 -7.69 11.28 3.61
N ALA A 115 -7.38 10.59 2.51
CA ALA A 115 -6.00 10.33 2.12
C ALA A 115 -5.36 11.63 1.58
N LYS A 116 -4.45 12.23 2.36
CA LYS A 116 -3.74 13.47 1.97
C LYS A 116 -2.30 13.23 1.49
N ALA A 117 -1.76 12.04 1.71
CA ALA A 117 -0.36 11.72 1.49
C ALA A 117 -0.19 10.52 0.53
N LEU A 118 -0.91 10.54 -0.59
CA LEU A 118 -0.74 9.53 -1.65
C LEU A 118 0.58 9.73 -2.37
N ARG A 119 1.18 8.62 -2.82
CA ARG A 119 2.42 8.63 -3.59
C ARG A 119 2.15 8.97 -5.05
N PRO A 120 3.14 9.51 -5.77
CA PRO A 120 3.04 9.73 -7.21
C PRO A 120 2.62 8.45 -7.96
N SER A 121 1.91 8.61 -9.08
CA SER A 121 1.41 7.51 -9.91
C SER A 121 2.51 6.56 -10.37
N VAL A 122 3.73 7.07 -10.61
CA VAL A 122 4.93 6.33 -11.03
C VAL A 122 5.34 5.24 -10.02
N ASP A 123 5.04 5.47 -8.74
CA ASP A 123 5.39 4.56 -7.63
C ASP A 123 4.24 3.61 -7.23
N THR A 124 3.05 3.81 -7.80
CA THR A 124 1.82 3.11 -7.41
C THR A 124 1.13 2.53 -8.65
N CYS A 125 0.33 3.35 -9.34
CA CYS A 125 -0.50 2.98 -10.47
C CYS A 125 0.32 2.42 -11.63
N GLU A 126 1.41 3.09 -12.01
CA GLU A 126 2.16 2.80 -13.24
C GLU A 126 2.98 1.51 -13.18
N LYS A 127 3.10 0.94 -11.98
CA LYS A 127 3.72 -0.38 -11.78
C LYS A 127 2.86 -1.50 -12.36
N CYS A 128 1.56 -1.24 -12.56
CA CYS A 128 0.62 -2.15 -13.22
C CYS A 128 -0.05 -1.52 -14.47
N HIS A 129 -0.31 -0.22 -14.45
CA HIS A 129 -0.99 0.53 -15.52
C HIS A 129 -0.04 1.45 -16.28
N ARG A 130 0.54 0.96 -17.38
CA ARG A 130 1.48 1.76 -18.18
C ARG A 130 0.77 2.89 -18.94
N PRO A 131 1.15 4.17 -18.73
CA PRO A 131 0.56 5.31 -19.43
C PRO A 131 0.66 5.22 -20.96
N GLU A 132 1.69 4.55 -21.47
CA GLU A 132 1.97 4.40 -22.90
C GLU A 132 1.10 3.33 -23.57
N THR A 133 0.28 2.61 -22.81
CA THR A 133 -0.63 1.61 -23.36
C THR A 133 -1.98 2.25 -23.63
N PHE A 134 -2.48 2.10 -24.86
CA PHE A 134 -3.81 2.59 -25.23
C PHE A 134 -4.88 1.80 -24.48
N ALA A 135 -5.78 2.52 -23.77
CA ALA A 135 -6.90 1.91 -23.09
C ALA A 135 -8.15 1.96 -23.97
N ASP A 136 -8.90 0.86 -23.98
CA ASP A 136 -10.16 0.78 -24.70
C ASP A 136 -11.21 1.74 -24.15
N ASP A 137 -12.13 2.16 -25.01
CA ASP A 137 -13.28 2.96 -24.61
C ASP A 137 -14.20 2.15 -23.69
N SER A 138 -14.67 2.79 -22.61
CA SER A 138 -15.64 2.15 -21.72
C SER A 138 -17.06 2.52 -22.13
N LEU A 139 -17.93 1.50 -22.19
CA LEU A 139 -19.36 1.66 -22.46
C LEU A 139 -20.16 1.37 -21.19
N ARG A 140 -20.98 2.33 -20.76
CA ARG A 140 -21.97 2.14 -19.70
C ARG A 140 -23.36 2.26 -20.29
N GLN A 141 -24.13 1.18 -20.19
CA GLN A 141 -25.56 1.20 -20.49
C GLN A 141 -26.35 1.47 -19.21
N ILE A 142 -27.22 2.46 -19.25
CA ILE A 142 -28.15 2.78 -18.17
C ILE A 142 -29.55 2.44 -18.67
N HIS A 143 -30.14 1.40 -18.08
CA HIS A 143 -31.52 1.04 -18.32
C HIS A 143 -32.44 1.82 -17.37
N ARG A 144 -33.49 2.42 -17.92
CA ARG A 144 -34.57 3.06 -17.17
C ARG A 144 -35.90 2.60 -17.72
N PHE A 145 -36.89 2.57 -16.84
CA PHE A 145 -38.26 2.30 -17.24
C PHE A 145 -39.11 3.52 -16.88
N LYS A 146 -40.02 3.89 -17.76
CA LYS A 146 -40.97 4.96 -17.51
C LYS A 146 -42.01 4.49 -16.50
N ASN A 147 -42.60 5.45 -15.79
CA ASN A 147 -43.74 5.20 -14.92
C ASN A 147 -45.05 5.27 -15.73
N ASP A 148 -45.20 4.37 -16.69
CA ASP A 148 -46.41 4.16 -17.49
C ASP A 148 -46.91 2.70 -17.35
N VAL A 149 -48.15 2.44 -17.77
CA VAL A 149 -48.78 1.11 -17.62
C VAL A 149 -47.97 0.01 -18.32
N ASP A 150 -47.33 0.34 -19.44
CA ASP A 150 -46.53 -0.58 -20.24
C ASP A 150 -45.09 -0.73 -19.71
N ASN A 151 -44.71 0.01 -18.67
CA ASN A 151 -43.35 0.06 -18.10
C ASN A 151 -42.29 0.22 -19.20
N THR A 152 -42.44 1.24 -20.05
CA THR A 152 -41.68 1.40 -21.28
C THR A 152 -40.18 1.51 -21.00
N ALA A 153 -39.39 0.58 -21.55
CA ALA A 153 -37.94 0.55 -21.40
C ALA A 153 -37.25 1.62 -22.25
N THR A 154 -36.30 2.33 -21.65
CA THR A 154 -35.36 3.25 -22.32
C THR A 154 -33.94 2.88 -21.93
N SER A 155 -33.01 2.95 -22.89
CA SER A 155 -31.59 2.69 -22.63
C SER A 155 -30.78 3.91 -23.05
N THR A 156 -29.97 4.43 -22.13
CA THR A 156 -28.95 5.44 -22.43
C THR A 156 -27.60 4.76 -22.50
N TYR A 157 -26.91 4.93 -23.63
CA TYR A 157 -25.56 4.43 -23.81
C TYR A 157 -24.57 5.58 -23.61
N LEU A 158 -23.70 5.46 -22.61
CA LEU A 158 -22.62 6.41 -22.35
C LEU A 158 -21.30 5.76 -22.76
N ILE A 159 -20.62 6.36 -23.73
CA ILE A 159 -19.28 5.94 -24.14
C ILE A 159 -18.28 6.93 -23.57
N MET A 160 -17.41 6.46 -22.70
CA MET A 160 -16.26 7.23 -22.25
C MET A 160 -15.06 6.85 -23.12
N LYS A 161 -14.58 7.85 -23.85
CA LYS A 161 -13.38 7.73 -24.68
C LYS A 161 -12.15 7.74 -23.78
N THR A 162 -11.78 6.58 -23.26
CA THR A 162 -10.64 6.43 -22.34
C THR A 162 -9.35 6.87 -23.05
N GLY A 163 -9.11 6.30 -24.23
CA GLY A 163 -7.97 6.61 -25.07
C GLY A 163 -6.62 6.37 -24.39
N GLY A 164 -5.59 7.01 -24.93
CA GLY A 164 -4.22 6.87 -24.48
C GLY A 164 -3.24 7.49 -25.46
N VAL A 165 -1.97 7.18 -25.28
CA VAL A 165 -0.86 7.68 -26.11
C VAL A 165 -0.44 6.55 -27.03
N ASP A 166 -0.51 6.76 -28.35
CA ASP A 166 0.25 5.90 -29.25
C ASP A 166 1.69 6.41 -29.30
N ALA A 167 2.60 5.73 -28.60
CA ALA A 167 4.02 6.07 -28.57
C ALA A 167 4.71 6.08 -29.95
N ARG A 168 4.09 5.47 -30.98
CA ARG A 168 4.62 5.44 -32.36
C ARG A 168 4.09 6.58 -33.22
N LEU A 169 2.88 7.07 -32.95
CA LEU A 169 2.22 8.08 -33.78
C LEU A 169 2.24 9.49 -33.14
N GLY A 170 2.51 9.60 -31.83
CA GLY A 170 2.51 10.89 -31.12
C GLY A 170 1.11 11.49 -30.91
N ASP A 171 0.05 10.75 -31.29
CA ASP A 171 -1.34 11.18 -31.16
C ASP A 171 -1.88 10.78 -29.78
N ALA A 172 -2.14 11.78 -28.94
CA ALA A 172 -2.81 11.62 -27.66
C ALA A 172 -4.34 11.83 -27.85
N ARG A 173 -5.16 10.84 -27.46
CA ARG A 173 -6.63 10.88 -27.67
C ARG A 173 -7.40 10.43 -26.42
N GLY A 174 -8.70 10.72 -26.40
CA GLY A 174 -9.57 10.37 -25.27
C GLY A 174 -9.29 11.25 -24.05
N ILE A 175 -9.79 10.85 -22.88
CA ILE A 175 -9.56 11.59 -21.62
C ILE A 175 -8.10 11.51 -21.17
N HIS A 176 -7.37 10.44 -21.50
CA HIS A 176 -5.97 10.25 -21.09
C HIS A 176 -4.96 11.12 -21.84
N TRP A 177 -5.36 11.96 -22.80
CA TRP A 177 -4.44 12.80 -23.56
C TRP A 177 -3.49 13.65 -22.68
N HIS A 178 -4.00 14.10 -21.53
CA HIS A 178 -3.29 15.00 -20.61
C HIS A 178 -2.06 14.38 -19.94
N ILE A 179 -1.93 13.05 -19.89
CA ILE A 179 -0.75 12.39 -19.28
C ILE A 179 0.51 12.48 -20.16
N SER A 180 0.34 12.81 -21.44
CA SER A 180 1.43 12.98 -22.40
C SER A 180 1.65 14.42 -22.86
N SER A 181 0.80 15.32 -22.39
CA SER A 181 0.78 16.71 -22.82
C SER A 181 1.13 17.61 -21.63
N LYS A 182 1.85 18.71 -21.90
CA LYS A 182 2.08 19.73 -20.88
C LYS A 182 0.75 20.44 -20.58
N VAL A 183 0.16 20.15 -19.44
CA VAL A 183 -1.06 20.83 -18.96
C VAL A 183 -0.67 21.98 -18.05
N LEU A 184 -1.17 23.18 -18.38
CA LEU A 184 -1.11 24.34 -17.52
C LEU A 184 -2.49 24.53 -16.91
N TYR A 185 -2.57 24.68 -15.59
CA TYR A 185 -3.82 24.91 -14.89
C TYR A 185 -3.64 26.01 -13.83
N TYR A 186 -4.76 26.64 -13.48
CA TYR A 186 -4.88 27.58 -12.38
C TYR A 186 -5.91 27.00 -11.41
N ALA A 187 -5.48 26.71 -10.18
CA ALA A 187 -6.37 26.23 -9.13
C ALA A 187 -6.92 27.43 -8.35
N GLU A 188 -8.25 27.50 -8.21
CA GLU A 188 -8.94 28.52 -7.41
C GLU A 188 -9.32 28.00 -6.01
N ASP A 189 -9.12 26.70 -5.75
CA ASP A 189 -9.40 26.07 -4.48
C ASP A 189 -8.17 26.01 -3.56
N ASP A 190 -8.41 26.28 -2.28
CA ASP A 190 -7.44 26.04 -1.21
C ASP A 190 -7.56 24.55 -0.82
N LEU A 191 -6.56 23.73 -1.17
CA LEU A 191 -6.48 22.30 -0.81
C LEU A 191 -6.79 21.98 0.66
#